data_AF-A0A522BXE3-F1
#
_entry.id   AF-A0A522BXE3-F1
#
_cell.length_a   1.000
_cell.length_b   1.000
_cell.length_c   1.000
_cell.angle_alpha   90.00
_cell.angle_beta   90.00
_cell.angle_gamma   90.00
#
_symmetry.space_group_name_H-M   'P 1'
#
loop_
_entity.id
_entity.type
_entity.pdbx_description
1 polymer ?
#
loop_
_entity_poly.entity_id
_entity_poly.type
_entity_poly.pdbx_seq_one_letter_code
_entity_poly.pdbx_strand_id
1 'polypeptide(L)'
;MTSSIDFSRRRFLRAAAAAGIGGAALGPFAQLQALAQSASGEDYRALVCLFMFGGNDGNNLLLPYEPADHARYATLRSNLALARDTLRPIAPTNTGGTQYALHPAFAGLQSLFAAGKAAM
;
A
#
# COMPACT_ATOMS: atom_id res chain seq x y z
N MET A 1 -19.12 19.26 29.25
CA MET A 1 -19.26 18.10 28.33
C MET A 1 -18.08 18.11 27.37
N THR A 2 -16.97 17.49 27.74
CA THR A 2 -15.82 17.31 26.83
C THR A 2 -16.06 16.02 26.04
N SER A 3 -16.37 16.16 24.75
CA SER A 3 -16.47 15.03 23.83
C SER A 3 -15.06 14.43 23.67
N SER A 4 -14.84 13.23 24.18
CA SER A 4 -13.62 12.47 23.94
C SER A 4 -13.59 12.04 22.48
N ILE A 5 -12.56 12.47 21.74
CA ILE A 5 -12.36 12.00 20.37
C ILE A 5 -11.87 10.55 20.44
N ASP A 6 -12.77 9.60 20.23
CA ASP A 6 -12.41 8.18 20.11
C ASP A 6 -11.67 7.92 18.79
N PHE A 7 -10.34 7.78 18.90
CA PHE A 7 -9.45 7.42 17.81
C PHE A 7 -9.54 5.91 17.50
N SER A 8 -10.60 5.51 16.79
CA SER A 8 -10.73 4.12 16.31
C SER A 8 -9.91 3.88 15.02
N ARG A 9 -9.39 2.64 14.85
CA ARG A 9 -8.72 2.17 13.61
C ARG A 9 -9.53 2.51 12.35
N ARG A 10 -10.86 2.36 12.43
CA ARG A 10 -11.80 2.67 11.35
C ARG A 10 -11.80 4.15 10.97
N ARG A 11 -11.69 5.05 11.95
CA ARG A 11 -11.64 6.50 11.71
C ARG A 11 -10.30 6.91 11.07
N PHE A 12 -9.20 6.31 11.49
CA PHE A 12 -7.89 6.49 10.85
C PHE A 12 -7.91 6.04 9.37
N LEU A 13 -8.38 4.82 9.09
CA LEU A 13 -8.45 4.30 7.72
C LEU A 13 -9.36 5.15 6.82
N ARG A 14 -10.46 5.70 7.35
CA ARG A 14 -11.32 6.63 6.60
C ARG A 14 -10.60 7.93 6.26
N ALA A 15 -9.84 8.49 7.20
CA ALA A 15 -9.06 9.70 6.95
C ALA A 15 -7.92 9.45 5.95
N ALA A 16 -7.22 8.31 6.05
CA ALA A 16 -6.18 7.90 5.12
C ALA A 16 -6.73 7.66 3.70
N ALA A 17 -7.87 6.96 3.57
CA ALA A 17 -8.53 6.73 2.29
C ALA A 17 -9.01 8.05 1.65
N ALA A 18 -9.56 8.97 2.45
CA ALA A 18 -9.97 10.29 1.97
C ALA A 18 -8.78 11.14 1.48
N ALA A 19 -7.61 11.00 2.12
CA ALA A 19 -6.38 11.66 1.69
C ALA A 19 -5.80 11.08 0.38
N GLY A 20 -6.06 9.80 0.07
CA GLY A 20 -5.56 9.14 -1.14
C GLY A 20 -6.29 9.50 -2.44
N ILE A 21 -7.51 10.08 -2.36
CA ILE A 21 -8.33 10.37 -3.55
C ILE A 21 -7.92 11.69 -4.24
N GLY A 22 -7.14 12.56 -3.58
CA GLY A 22 -6.60 13.78 -4.18
C GLY A 22 -5.09 13.66 -4.38
N GLY A 23 -4.62 13.59 -5.63
CA GLY A 23 -3.20 13.47 -6.01
C GLY A 23 -2.26 14.61 -5.60
N ALA A 24 -2.65 15.46 -4.66
CA ALA A 24 -1.82 16.52 -4.07
C ALA A 24 -2.13 16.67 -2.57
N ALA A 25 -1.66 15.75 -1.75
CA ALA A 25 -1.84 15.84 -0.30
C ALA A 25 -0.59 15.36 0.44
N LEU A 26 0.48 16.16 0.41
CA LEU A 26 1.59 16.03 1.38
C LEU A 26 1.18 16.55 2.77
N GLY A 27 0.12 17.36 2.87
CA GLY A 27 -0.39 17.95 4.11
C GLY A 27 -0.83 16.96 5.19
N PRO A 28 -1.56 15.87 4.87
CA PRO A 28 -1.94 14.84 5.84
C PRO A 28 -0.75 14.04 6.39
N PHE A 29 0.32 13.87 5.60
CA PHE A 29 1.52 13.17 6.06
C PHE A 29 2.29 13.97 7.11
N ALA A 30 2.27 15.30 7.03
CA ALA A 30 2.83 16.16 8.09
C ALA A 30 2.10 15.99 9.44
N GLN A 31 0.80 15.64 9.42
CA GLN A 31 0.02 15.39 10.64
C GLN A 31 0.19 13.98 11.22
N LEU A 32 0.88 13.06 10.54
CA LEU A 32 1.15 11.71 11.07
C LEU A 32 2.05 11.74 12.31
N GLN A 33 2.94 12.75 12.43
CA GLN A 33 3.75 12.94 13.64
C GLN A 33 2.89 13.29 14.86
N ALA A 34 1.85 14.12 14.69
CA ALA A 34 0.91 14.46 15.76
C ALA A 34 0.01 13.28 16.15
N LEU A 35 -0.33 12.42 15.18
CA LEU A 35 -1.10 11.19 15.40
C LEU A 35 -0.27 10.09 16.13
N ALA A 36 1.04 10.02 15.90
CA ALA A 36 1.92 9.10 16.61
C ALA A 36 2.09 9.46 18.11
N GLN A 37 2.05 10.75 18.44
CA GLN A 37 2.17 11.27 19.81
C GLN A 37 0.94 11.02 20.68
N SER A 38 -0.22 10.66 20.09
CA SER A 38 -1.51 10.52 20.79
C SER A 38 -1.91 9.07 21.08
N ALA A 39 -1.04 8.09 20.82
CA ALA A 39 -1.27 6.70 21.18
C ALA A 39 -1.05 6.48 22.69
N SER A 40 -2.12 6.63 23.49
CA SER A 40 -2.14 6.26 24.90
C SER A 40 -2.52 4.77 25.06
N GLY A 41 -1.56 3.95 25.48
CA GLY A 41 -1.71 2.54 25.83
C GLY A 41 -0.36 1.90 26.13
N GLU A 42 -0.32 0.87 27.00
CA GLU A 42 0.94 0.20 27.40
C GLU A 42 1.62 -0.58 26.25
N ASP A 43 0.88 -0.86 25.16
CA ASP A 43 1.39 -1.50 23.95
C ASP A 43 2.10 -0.51 23.04
N TYR A 44 3.37 -0.75 22.73
CA TYR A 44 4.14 0.05 21.77
C TYR A 44 3.50 0.02 20.36
N ARG A 45 3.17 1.20 19.84
CA ARG A 45 2.63 1.39 18.48
C ARG A 45 3.45 2.45 17.78
N ALA A 46 4.04 2.09 16.65
CA ALA A 46 4.77 3.01 15.80
C ALA A 46 4.17 3.01 14.39
N LEU A 47 4.11 4.19 13.79
CA LEU A 47 3.87 4.36 12.37
C LEU A 47 5.19 4.73 11.71
N VAL A 48 5.61 3.93 10.73
CA VAL A 48 6.81 4.19 9.93
C VAL A 48 6.38 4.59 8.52
N CYS A 49 6.65 5.84 8.14
CA CYS A 49 6.38 6.35 6.80
C CYS A 49 7.67 6.32 5.97
N LEU A 50 7.73 5.44 4.96
CA LEU A 50 8.86 5.37 4.04
C LEU A 50 8.57 6.19 2.80
N PHE A 51 9.28 7.31 2.62
CA PHE A 51 9.20 8.13 1.42
C PHE A 51 10.25 7.66 0.42
N MET A 52 9.83 6.95 -0.63
CA MET A 52 10.73 6.40 -1.66
C MET A 52 10.75 7.28 -2.92
N PHE A 53 10.92 8.60 -2.74
CA PHE A 53 10.93 9.54 -3.85
C PHE A 53 12.15 9.30 -4.77
N GLY A 54 11.91 9.12 -6.06
CA GLY A 54 12.96 8.95 -7.07
C GLY A 54 13.68 7.60 -7.10
N GLY A 55 13.40 6.69 -6.15
CA GLY A 55 14.08 5.39 -6.04
C GLY A 55 13.17 4.16 -6.14
N ASN A 56 11.86 4.30 -5.93
CA ASN A 56 10.90 3.20 -6.11
C ASN A 56 10.12 3.39 -7.41
N ASP A 57 10.21 2.38 -8.28
CA ASP A 57 9.33 2.23 -9.42
C ASP A 57 8.06 1.45 -8.99
N GLY A 58 7.01 2.18 -8.63
CA GLY A 58 5.74 1.59 -8.20
C GLY A 58 5.12 0.65 -9.23
N ASN A 59 5.35 0.91 -10.53
CA ASN A 59 4.81 0.07 -11.61
C ASN A 59 5.57 -1.26 -11.74
N ASN A 60 6.76 -1.38 -11.15
CA ASN A 60 7.47 -2.65 -11.02
C ASN A 60 7.33 -3.26 -9.62
N LEU A 61 6.81 -2.52 -8.63
CA LEU A 61 6.52 -3.05 -7.30
C LEU A 61 5.23 -3.88 -7.30
N LEU A 62 4.15 -3.32 -7.85
CA LEU A 62 2.81 -3.91 -7.89
C LEU A 62 2.31 -3.89 -9.34
N LEU A 63 2.07 -5.07 -9.91
CA LEU A 63 1.80 -5.25 -11.33
C LEU A 63 0.49 -5.99 -11.56
N PRO A 64 -0.25 -5.72 -12.64
CA PRO A 64 -1.32 -6.61 -13.07
C PRO A 64 -0.75 -7.99 -13.43
N TYR A 65 -1.45 -9.05 -13.01
CA TYR A 65 -1.00 -10.42 -13.18
C TYR A 65 -1.81 -11.21 -14.21
N GLU A 66 -3.01 -10.76 -14.58
CA GLU A 66 -3.80 -11.39 -15.65
C GLU A 66 -3.04 -11.28 -16.99
N PRO A 67 -3.03 -12.32 -17.86
CA PRO A 67 -2.22 -12.34 -19.07
C PRO A 67 -2.36 -11.10 -19.98
N ALA A 68 -3.58 -10.65 -20.26
CA ALA A 68 -3.85 -9.51 -21.13
C ALA A 68 -3.43 -8.19 -20.48
N ASP A 69 -3.68 -8.02 -19.18
CA ASP A 69 -3.27 -6.81 -18.47
C ASP A 69 -1.74 -6.75 -18.24
N HIS A 70 -1.10 -7.89 -17.97
CA HIS A 70 0.36 -7.97 -17.92
C HIS A 70 0.98 -7.67 -19.29
N ALA A 71 0.39 -8.17 -20.39
CA ALA A 71 0.85 -7.85 -21.73
C ALA A 71 0.78 -6.34 -22.02
N ARG A 72 -0.30 -5.67 -21.60
CA ARG A 72 -0.42 -4.20 -21.69
C ARG A 72 0.65 -3.48 -20.87
N TYR A 73 0.90 -3.94 -19.64
CA TYR A 73 2.03 -3.46 -18.83
C TYR A 73 3.35 -3.62 -19.57
N ALA A 74 3.62 -4.80 -20.14
CA ALA A 74 4.87 -5.10 -20.83
C ALA A 74 5.06 -4.22 -22.06
N THR A 75 4.01 -3.97 -22.85
CA THR A 75 4.05 -3.03 -23.98
C THR A 75 4.36 -1.60 -23.55
N LEU A 76 3.73 -1.12 -22.47
CA LEU A 76 3.95 0.25 -21.99
C LEU A 76 5.33 0.46 -21.35
N ARG A 77 5.94 -0.62 -20.85
CA ARG A 77 7.19 -0.58 -20.06
C ARG A 77 8.41 -1.03 -20.85
N SER A 78 8.20 -1.68 -22.00
CA SER A 78 9.25 -2.11 -22.93
C SER A 78 10.37 -2.86 -22.20
N ASN A 79 11.61 -2.37 -22.26
CA ASN A 79 12.79 -2.99 -21.65
C ASN A 79 12.80 -2.94 -20.10
N LEU A 80 11.87 -2.22 -19.46
CA LEU A 80 11.73 -2.18 -18.00
C LEU A 80 10.70 -3.20 -17.49
N ALA A 81 10.02 -3.91 -18.39
CA ALA A 81 9.00 -4.88 -18.04
C ALA A 81 9.59 -6.12 -17.36
N LEU A 82 8.94 -6.57 -16.29
CA LEU A 82 9.27 -7.83 -15.62
C LEU A 82 8.50 -8.99 -16.26
N ALA A 83 9.20 -10.12 -16.45
CA ALA A 83 8.59 -11.35 -16.97
C ALA A 83 7.56 -11.92 -15.98
N ARG A 84 6.37 -12.27 -16.49
CA ARG A 84 5.19 -12.61 -15.67
C ARG A 84 5.41 -13.77 -14.70
N ASP A 85 6.16 -14.77 -15.15
CA ASP A 85 6.53 -15.98 -14.42
C ASP A 85 7.51 -15.72 -13.26
N THR A 86 8.20 -14.58 -13.26
CA THR A 86 9.08 -14.17 -12.15
C THR A 86 8.34 -13.46 -11.01
N LEU A 87 7.11 -13.00 -11.27
CA LEU A 87 6.33 -12.20 -10.33
C LEU A 87 5.78 -13.05 -9.19
N ARG A 88 5.39 -12.37 -8.10
CA ARG A 88 4.85 -12.99 -6.87
C ARG A 88 3.35 -12.69 -6.74
N PRO A 89 2.44 -13.57 -7.18
CA PRO A 89 1.01 -13.28 -7.17
C PRO A 89 0.47 -13.03 -5.76
N ILE A 90 -0.48 -12.10 -5.65
CA ILE A 90 -1.26 -11.82 -4.45
C ILE A 90 -2.75 -11.77 -4.81
N ALA A 91 -3.62 -12.10 -3.85
CA ALA A 91 -5.07 -12.19 -4.05
C ALA A 91 -5.82 -11.20 -3.13
N PRO A 92 -5.71 -9.88 -3.38
CA PRO A 92 -6.51 -8.88 -2.68
C PRO A 92 -8.01 -9.03 -2.98
N THR A 93 -8.84 -8.81 -1.95
CA THR A 93 -10.30 -8.98 -2.05
C THR A 93 -11.03 -7.71 -2.53
N ASN A 94 -10.31 -6.61 -2.73
CA ASN A 94 -10.83 -5.27 -2.98
C ASN A 94 -10.44 -4.71 -4.36
N THR A 95 -10.20 -5.57 -5.35
CA THR A 95 -9.71 -5.16 -6.68
C THR A 95 -10.73 -5.24 -7.80
N GLY A 96 -11.99 -5.58 -7.50
CA GLY A 96 -13.01 -5.76 -8.54
C GLY A 96 -12.70 -6.91 -9.49
N GLY A 97 -11.89 -7.90 -9.07
CA GLY A 97 -11.53 -9.08 -9.86
C GLY A 97 -10.15 -9.01 -10.52
N THR A 98 -9.48 -7.85 -10.52
CA THR A 98 -8.13 -7.72 -11.06
C THR A 98 -7.13 -8.46 -10.18
N GLN A 99 -6.31 -9.32 -10.81
CA GLN A 99 -5.22 -10.02 -10.14
C GLN A 99 -3.96 -9.17 -10.17
N TYR A 100 -3.25 -9.15 -9.05
CA TYR A 100 -1.99 -8.42 -8.93
C TYR A 100 -0.86 -9.35 -8.51
N ALA A 101 0.36 -8.93 -8.80
CA ALA A 101 1.57 -9.58 -8.34
C ALA A 101 2.60 -8.55 -7.87
N LEU A 102 3.43 -8.96 -6.93
CA LEU A 102 4.53 -8.17 -6.43
C LEU A 102 5.82 -8.46 -7.21
N HIS A 103 6.74 -7.50 -7.17
CA HIS A 103 8.12 -7.66 -7.64
C HIS A 103 8.77 -8.93 -7.08
N PRO A 104 9.63 -9.65 -7.82
CA PRO A 104 10.27 -10.90 -7.39
C PRO A 104 10.96 -10.84 -6.01
N ALA A 105 11.57 -9.69 -5.71
CA ALA A 105 12.29 -9.40 -4.46
C ALA A 105 11.37 -9.26 -3.22
N PHE A 106 10.06 -9.12 -3.38
CA PHE A 106 9.11 -8.85 -2.30
C PHE A 106 8.46 -10.12 -1.73
N ALA A 107 9.20 -11.23 -1.68
CA ALA A 107 8.72 -12.49 -1.10
C ALA A 107 8.28 -12.32 0.37
N GLY A 108 8.99 -11.51 1.15
CA GLY A 108 8.60 -11.21 2.54
C GLY A 108 7.24 -10.52 2.63
N LEU A 109 6.97 -9.56 1.74
CA LEU A 109 5.68 -8.87 1.69
C LEU A 109 4.56 -9.80 1.21
N GLN A 110 4.83 -10.67 0.24
CA GLN A 110 3.87 -11.70 -0.19
C GLN A 110 3.47 -12.61 0.99
N SER A 111 4.45 -13.06 1.79
CA SER A 111 4.19 -13.87 2.98
C SER A 111 3.37 -13.12 4.03
N LEU A 112 3.65 -11.84 4.27
CA LEU A 112 2.85 -11.01 5.18
C LEU A 112 1.43 -10.83 4.67
N PHE A 113 1.25 -10.64 3.37
CA PHE A 113 -0.07 -10.53 2.74
C PHE A 113 -0.86 -11.84 2.91
N ALA A 114 -0.25 -12.98 2.59
CA ALA A 114 -0.87 -14.30 2.78
C ALA A 114 -1.24 -14.58 4.25
N ALA A 115 -0.47 -14.03 5.20
CA ALA A 115 -0.75 -14.13 6.63
C ALA A 115 -1.78 -13.11 7.15
N GLY A 116 -2.36 -12.26 6.30
CA GLY A 116 -3.28 -11.18 6.71
C GLY A 116 -2.62 -10.05 7.51
N LYS A 117 -1.28 -9.95 7.44
CA LYS A 117 -0.45 -8.94 8.12
C LYS A 117 -0.01 -7.80 7.19
N ALA A 118 -0.38 -7.85 5.92
CA ALA A 118 -0.31 -6.75 4.97
C ALA A 118 -1.65 -6.66 4.22
N ALA A 119 -1.99 -5.48 3.75
CA ALA A 119 -3.22 -5.20 3.00
C ALA A 119 -2.91 -4.30 1.81
N MET A 120 -3.83 -4.29 0.84
CA MET A 120 -3.80 -3.45 -0.35
C MET A 120 -4.95 -2.46 -0.34
#